data_AF-A0A832JZ13-F1
#
_entry.id   AF-A0A832JZ13-F1
#
_cell.length_a   1.000
_cell.length_b   1.000
_cell.length_c   1.000
_cell.angle_alpha   90.00
_cell.angle_beta   90.00
_cell.angle_gamma   90.00
#
_symmetry.space_group_name_H-M   'P 1'
#
loop_
_entity.id
_entity.type
_entity.pdbx_description
1 polymer ?
#
loop_
_entity_poly.entity_id
_entity_poly.type
_entity_poly.pdbx_seq_one_letter_code
_entity_poly.pdbx_strand_id
1 'polypeptide(L)'
;MARVAVVLKIYPEDVNTDLGEIAEKIRKNLPPDYKLEMWDLEPIAFGIKVLRALITMPENIEGGTEPLEHIISNIAGVSQVEVILVYRAPD
;
A
#
# COMPACT_ATOMS: atom_id res chain seq x y z
N MET A 1 -13.09 17.24 -1.20
CA MET A 1 -13.66 15.92 -0.87
C MET A 1 -12.84 15.37 0.27
N ALA A 2 -13.49 14.85 1.31
CA ALA A 2 -12.78 14.28 2.44
C ALA A 2 -11.97 13.05 1.97
N ARG A 3 -10.72 12.98 2.42
CA ARG A 3 -9.80 11.89 2.11
C ARG A 3 -9.44 11.15 3.38
N VAL A 4 -9.12 9.88 3.25
CA VAL A 4 -8.47 9.10 4.29
C VAL A 4 -7.06 8.77 3.85
N ALA A 5 -6.17 8.69 4.82
CA ALA A 5 -4.80 8.24 4.69
C ALA A 5 -4.70 6.84 5.29
N VAL A 6 -4.17 5.91 4.50
CA VAL A 6 -4.04 4.49 4.82
C VAL A 6 -2.56 4.13 4.81
N VAL A 7 -2.06 3.63 5.94
CA VAL A 7 -0.71 3.06 6.04
C VAL A 7 -0.81 1.56 5.90
N LEU A 8 -0.09 1.00 4.93
CA LEU A 8 -0.05 -0.44 4.64
C LEU A 8 1.36 -0.98 4.81
N LYS A 9 1.47 -2.22 5.29
CA LYS A 9 2.64 -3.07 5.10
C LYS A 9 2.37 -4.06 3.98
N ILE A 10 3.29 -4.14 3.04
CA ILE A 10 3.20 -4.96 1.85
C ILE A 10 4.39 -5.90 1.88
N TYR A 11 4.09 -7.17 2.09
CA TYR A 11 5.07 -8.23 2.24
C TYR A 11 5.44 -8.78 0.87
N PRO A 12 6.74 -8.94 0.57
CA PRO A 12 7.15 -9.60 -0.66
C PRO A 12 6.91 -11.10 -0.60
N GLU A 13 6.84 -11.75 -1.76
CA GLU A 13 6.85 -13.22 -1.88
C GLU A 13 8.17 -13.83 -1.40
N ASP A 14 9.30 -13.15 -1.60
CA ASP A 14 10.61 -13.60 -1.14
C ASP A 14 11.59 -12.45 -0.84
N VAL A 15 12.77 -12.80 -0.29
CA VAL A 15 13.83 -11.83 0.08
C VAL A 15 14.50 -11.14 -1.10
N ASN A 16 14.36 -11.66 -2.32
CA ASN A 16 14.97 -11.12 -3.54
C ASN A 16 13.99 -10.23 -4.33
N THR A 17 12.73 -10.17 -3.92
CA THR A 17 11.70 -9.36 -4.55
C THR A 17 12.04 -7.86 -4.47
N ASP A 18 12.02 -7.18 -5.61
CA ASP A 18 12.28 -5.74 -5.67
C ASP A 18 11.07 -4.94 -5.18
N LEU A 19 11.15 -4.50 -3.91
CA LEU A 19 10.11 -3.68 -3.28
C LEU A 19 9.96 -2.29 -3.92
N GLY A 20 11.00 -1.77 -4.56
CA GLY A 20 10.94 -0.52 -5.32
C GLY A 20 10.12 -0.71 -6.61
N GLU A 21 10.30 -1.84 -7.29
CA GLU A 21 9.45 -2.19 -8.44
C GLU A 21 7.99 -2.38 -8.04
N ILE A 22 7.73 -2.98 -6.88
CA ILE A 22 6.37 -3.09 -6.31
C ILE A 22 5.77 -1.70 -6.06
N ALA A 23 6.53 -0.77 -5.46
CA ALA A 23 6.05 0.59 -5.23
C ALA A 23 5.66 1.31 -6.54
N GLU A 24 6.45 1.13 -7.60
CA GLU A 24 6.13 1.67 -8.92
C GLU A 24 4.92 1.01 -9.58
N LYS A 25 4.76 -0.32 -9.41
CA LYS A 25 3.55 -1.03 -9.85
C LYS A 25 2.32 -0.54 -9.10
N ILE A 26 2.41 -0.31 -7.79
CA ILE A 26 1.32 0.27 -6.99
C ILE A 26 0.94 1.63 -7.57
N ARG A 27 1.91 2.55 -7.72
CA ARG A 27 1.67 3.89 -8.27
C ARG A 27 0.94 3.84 -9.62
N LYS A 28 1.23 2.88 -10.48
CA LYS A 28 0.63 2.71 -11.82
C LYS A 28 -0.76 2.06 -11.80
N ASN A 29 -1.04 1.18 -10.85
CA ASN A 29 -2.32 0.45 -10.77
C ASN A 29 -3.35 1.13 -9.88
N LEU A 30 -2.96 2.16 -9.11
CA LEU A 30 -3.90 2.94 -8.32
C LEU A 30 -4.91 3.70 -9.21
N PRO A 31 -6.20 3.74 -8.82
CA PRO A 31 -7.20 4.56 -9.50
C PRO A 31 -6.83 6.05 -9.43
N PRO A 32 -7.36 6.90 -10.33
CA PRO A 32 -7.02 8.34 -10.40
C PRO A 32 -7.20 9.10 -9.07
N ASP A 33 -8.16 8.69 -8.26
CA ASP A 33 -8.54 9.36 -7.01
C ASP A 33 -7.71 8.88 -5.81
N TYR A 34 -6.84 7.90 -6.02
CA TYR A 34 -5.93 7.33 -5.06
C TYR A 34 -4.52 7.85 -5.33
N LYS A 35 -3.73 8.02 -4.28
CA LYS A 35 -2.36 8.54 -4.43
C LYS A 35 -1.42 7.87 -3.46
N LEU A 36 -0.36 7.27 -4.00
CA LEU A 36 0.81 6.87 -3.22
C LEU A 36 1.60 8.13 -2.86
N GLU A 37 1.47 8.57 -1.61
CA GLU A 37 2.11 9.79 -1.10
C GLU A 37 3.60 9.55 -0.86
N MET A 38 3.92 8.48 -0.15
CA MET A 38 5.29 8.08 0.16
C MET A 38 5.36 6.60 0.48
N TRP A 39 6.57 6.06 0.44
CA TRP A 39 6.86 4.72 0.89
C TRP A 39 8.29 4.63 1.42
N ASP A 40 8.51 3.66 2.28
CA ASP A 40 9.83 3.29 2.78
C ASP A 40 9.93 1.77 2.99
N LEU A 41 11.15 1.30 3.25
CA LEU A 41 11.41 -0.11 3.53
C LEU A 41 11.61 -0.30 5.03
N GLU A 42 10.80 -1.17 5.62
CA GLU A 42 10.91 -1.51 7.03
C GLU A 42 11.54 -2.90 7.19
N PRO A 43 12.71 -3.03 7.85
CA PRO A 43 13.30 -4.33 8.15
C PRO A 43 12.47 -5.09 9.19
N ILE A 44 12.23 -6.39 8.96
CA ILE A 44 11.53 -7.26 9.91
C ILE A 44 12.52 -8.20 10.61
N ALA A 45 13.01 -9.22 9.90
CA ALA A 45 13.99 -10.19 10.39
C ALA A 45 14.59 -10.99 9.23
N PHE A 46 15.73 -11.66 9.45
CA PHE A 46 16.34 -12.59 8.48
C PHE A 46 16.55 -12.01 7.06
N GLY A 47 16.87 -10.72 6.98
CA GLY A 47 17.06 -10.02 5.70
C GLY A 47 15.77 -9.64 4.97
N ILE A 48 14.59 -10.03 5.49
CA ILE A 48 13.30 -9.64 4.95
C ILE A 48 13.04 -8.17 5.27
N LYS A 49 12.65 -7.42 4.24
CA LYS A 49 12.10 -6.09 4.34
C LYS A 49 10.66 -6.10 3.84
N VAL A 50 9.85 -5.19 4.36
CA VAL A 50 8.50 -4.94 3.85
C VAL A 50 8.45 -3.55 3.26
N LEU A 51 7.59 -3.37 2.25
CA LEU A 51 7.27 -2.05 1.74
C LEU A 51 6.19 -1.46 2.65
N ARG A 52 6.50 -0.36 3.33
CA ARG A 52 5.51 0.42 4.06
C ARG A 52 5.09 1.60 3.20
N ALA A 53 3.80 1.70 2.92
CA ALA A 53 3.24 2.68 1.99
C ALA A 53 2.19 3.54 2.68
N LEU A 54 2.19 4.84 2.37
CA LEU A 54 1.13 5.78 2.72
C LEU A 54 0.33 6.11 1.46
N ILE A 55 -0.96 5.77 1.47
CA ILE A 55 -1.86 6.02 0.36
C ILE A 55 -3.01 6.90 0.82
N THR A 56 -3.32 7.95 0.07
CA THR A 56 -4.56 8.70 0.27
C THR A 56 -5.63 8.24 -0.70
N MET A 57 -6.87 8.15 -0.25
CA MET A 57 -8.04 7.73 -1.04
C MET A 57 -9.30 8.47 -0.60
N PRO A 58 -10.38 8.47 -1.41
CA PRO A 58 -11.66 9.05 -0.98
C PRO A 58 -12.21 8.34 0.27
N GLU A 59 -12.83 9.10 1.17
CA GLU A 59 -13.42 8.54 2.41
C GLU A 59 -14.66 7.65 2.12
N ASN A 60 -15.39 7.96 1.06
CA ASN A 60 -16.70 7.37 0.76
C ASN A 60 -16.64 6.22 -0.26
N ILE A 61 -15.70 5.30 -0.07
CA ILE A 61 -15.57 4.08 -0.89
C ILE A 61 -16.33 2.92 -0.24
N GLU A 62 -17.20 2.28 -1.00
CA GLU A 62 -17.87 1.04 -0.56
C GLU A 62 -16.82 -0.06 -0.33
N GLY A 63 -16.92 -0.75 0.81
CA GLY A 63 -15.91 -1.73 1.25
C GLY A 63 -14.68 -1.12 1.95
N GLY A 64 -14.63 0.21 2.14
CA GLY A 64 -13.55 0.86 2.90
C GLY A 64 -12.18 0.67 2.24
N THR A 65 -11.24 0.01 2.93
CA THR A 65 -9.89 -0.28 2.40
C THR A 65 -9.81 -1.54 1.57
N GLU A 66 -10.83 -2.41 1.58
CA GLU A 66 -10.80 -3.70 0.88
C GLU A 66 -10.45 -3.58 -0.62
N PRO A 67 -10.98 -2.60 -1.38
CA PRO A 67 -10.60 -2.45 -2.79
C PRO A 67 -9.12 -2.10 -2.97
N LEU A 68 -8.55 -1.28 -2.06
CA LEU A 68 -7.14 -0.91 -2.08
C LEU A 68 -6.26 -2.12 -1.81
N GLU A 69 -6.60 -2.90 -0.79
CA GLU A 69 -5.89 -4.13 -0.44
C GLU A 69 -5.91 -5.12 -1.60
N HIS A 70 -7.07 -5.30 -2.25
CA HIS A 70 -7.22 -6.19 -3.40
C HIS A 70 -6.41 -5.72 -4.62
N ILE A 71 -6.35 -4.42 -4.90
CA ILE A 71 -5.52 -3.87 -5.98
C ILE A 71 -4.05 -4.21 -5.73
N ILE A 72 -3.58 -4.02 -4.49
CA ILE A 72 -2.17 -4.24 -4.15
C ILE A 72 -1.83 -5.73 -4.08
N SER A 73 -2.72 -6.57 -3.55
CA SER A 73 -2.48 -8.02 -3.44
C SER A 73 -2.40 -8.72 -4.79
N ASN A 74 -2.96 -8.14 -5.85
CA ASN A 74 -2.87 -8.68 -7.22
C ASN A 74 -1.58 -8.29 -7.95
N ILE A 75 -0.70 -7.51 -7.32
CA ILE A 75 0.60 -7.15 -7.89
C ILE A 75 1.56 -8.32 -7.72
N ALA A 76 2.12 -8.81 -8.83
CA ALA A 76 3.11 -9.88 -8.82
C ALA A 76 4.30 -9.55 -7.90
N GLY A 77 4.65 -10.50 -7.02
CA GLY A 77 5.66 -10.32 -5.98
C GLY A 77 5.10 -9.89 -4.61
N VAL A 78 3.79 -9.61 -4.49
CA VAL A 78 3.14 -9.33 -3.21
C VAL A 78 2.53 -10.61 -2.63
N SER A 79 2.93 -10.98 -1.41
CA SER A 79 2.39 -12.15 -0.70
C SER A 79 1.26 -11.79 0.27
N GLN A 80 1.36 -10.63 0.91
CA GLN A 80 0.40 -10.17 1.91
C GLN A 80 0.35 -8.65 1.95
N VAL A 81 -0.85 -8.13 2.20
CA VAL A 81 -1.10 -6.72 2.50
C VAL A 81 -1.72 -6.63 3.88
N GLU A 82 -1.23 -5.71 4.70
CA GLU A 82 -1.69 -5.48 6.06
C GLU A 82 -1.97 -3.99 6.26
N VAL A 83 -3.21 -3.64 6.59
CA VAL A 83 -3.57 -2.27 6.96
C VAL A 83 -3.15 -1.99 8.41
N ILE A 84 -2.27 -1.01 8.59
CA ILE A 84 -1.71 -0.66 9.90
C ILE A 84 -2.48 0.49 10.55
N LEU A 85 -2.85 1.49 9.75
CA LEU A 85 -3.50 2.69 10.24
C LEU A 85 -4.40 3.27 9.16
N VAL A 86 -5.59 3.72 9.59
CA VAL A 86 -6.50 4.52 8.78
C VAL A 86 -6.82 5.79 9.57
N TYR A 87 -6.64 6.95 8.97
CA TYR A 87 -7.02 8.22 9.58
C TYR A 87 -7.56 9.19 8.54
N ARG A 88 -8.43 10.10 8.97
CA ARG A 88 -8.93 11.18 8.12
C ARG A 88 -7.77 12.11 7.80
N ALA A 89 -7.50 12.31 6.51
CA ALA A 89 -6.48 13.26 6.09
C ALA A 89 -6.94 14.68 6.46
N PRO A 90 -6.05 15.56 6.95
CA PRO A 90 -6.37 16.97 7.14
C PRO A 90 -6.75 17.59 5.79
N ASP A 91 -7.68 18.55 5.83
CA ASP A 91 -8.15 19.29 4.65
C ASP A 91 -7.04 20.15 4.02
#